data_AF-A0A7K0Y1S2-F1
#
_entry.id   AF-A0A7K0Y1S2-F1
#
_cell.length_a   1.000
_cell.length_b   1.000
_cell.length_c   1.000
_cell.angle_alpha   90.00
_cell.angle_beta   90.00
_cell.angle_gamma   90.00
#
_symmetry.space_group_name_H-M   'P 1'
#
loop_
_entity.id
_entity.type
_entity.pdbx_description
1 polymer ?
#
loop_
_entity_poly.entity_id
_entity_poly.type
_entity_poly.pdbx_seq_one_letter_code
_entity_poly.pdbx_strand_id
1 'polypeptide(L)'
;GQRRQFDLHGGDLSKLEIHPNVWAGIGLVRGGVGTALVGSYEEVADRIVEYHKLGIDAFIMSGYPHLEEAYWFGEGVMPILRERGYLPALEGGPTKVFSFR
;
A
#
# COMPACT_ATOMS: atom_id res chain seq x y z
N GLY A 1 -8.24 -18.04 3.20
CA GLY A 1 -7.50 -16.77 3.32
C GLY A 1 -6.06 -17.05 3.69
N GLN A 2 -5.82 -17.33 4.97
CA GLN A 2 -4.49 -17.58 5.56
C GLN A 2 -3.64 -18.64 4.83
N ARG A 3 -4.23 -19.79 4.43
CA ARG A 3 -3.51 -20.81 3.66
C ARG A 3 -2.86 -20.27 2.38
N ARG A 4 -3.58 -19.44 1.62
CA ARG A 4 -3.06 -18.80 0.39
C ARG A 4 -1.96 -17.79 0.67
N GLN A 5 -1.93 -17.17 1.85
CA GLN A 5 -0.88 -16.23 2.24
C GLN A 5 0.40 -16.97 2.63
N PHE A 6 0.25 -18.10 3.34
CA PHE A 6 1.36 -19.00 3.63
C PHE A 6 1.99 -19.56 2.34
N ASP A 7 1.16 -19.91 1.35
CA ASP A 7 1.63 -20.42 0.05
C ASP A 7 2.49 -19.40 -0.73
N LEU A 8 2.44 -18.10 -0.40
CA LEU A 8 3.25 -17.07 -1.06
C LEU A 8 4.76 -17.21 -0.77
N HIS A 9 5.12 -17.71 0.41
CA HIS A 9 6.51 -17.90 0.84
C HIS A 9 6.83 -19.35 1.22
N GLY A 10 5.85 -20.26 1.23
CA GLY A 10 6.03 -21.68 1.48
C GLY A 10 6.60 -22.03 2.86
N GLY A 11 6.44 -21.13 3.84
CA GLY A 11 7.06 -21.25 5.16
C GLY A 11 8.53 -20.83 5.24
N ASP A 12 9.16 -20.42 4.13
CA ASP A 12 10.54 -19.96 4.07
C ASP A 12 10.64 -18.47 4.44
N LEU A 13 11.16 -18.17 5.63
CA LEU A 13 11.31 -16.80 6.13
C LEU A 13 12.38 -15.99 5.36
N SER A 14 13.20 -16.66 4.53
CA SER A 14 14.17 -15.97 3.66
C SER A 14 13.54 -15.46 2.36
N LYS A 15 12.30 -15.83 2.05
CA LYS A 15 11.60 -15.52 0.78
C LYS A 15 10.30 -14.77 1.00
N LEU A 16 10.37 -13.70 1.78
CA LEU A 16 9.20 -12.88 2.09
C LEU A 16 8.94 -11.78 1.07
N GLU A 17 9.91 -11.42 0.23
CA GLU A 17 9.65 -10.59 -0.94
C GLU A 17 9.22 -11.48 -2.11
N ILE A 18 7.94 -11.43 -2.46
CA ILE A 18 7.32 -12.36 -3.41
C ILE A 18 7.20 -11.77 -4.82
N HIS A 19 7.42 -10.47 -4.92
CA HIS A 19 7.55 -9.65 -6.11
C HIS A 19 8.33 -8.39 -5.69
N PRO A 20 9.08 -7.71 -6.57
CA PRO A 20 9.74 -6.45 -6.24
C PRO A 20 8.84 -5.52 -5.43
N ASN A 21 9.31 -5.13 -4.24
CA ASN A 21 8.62 -4.26 -3.29
C ASN A 21 7.27 -4.79 -2.75
N VAL A 22 6.95 -6.07 -2.93
CA VAL A 22 5.77 -6.72 -2.37
C VAL A 22 6.21 -7.76 -1.35
N TRP A 23 6.03 -7.42 -0.08
CA TRP A 23 6.53 -8.19 1.05
C TRP A 23 5.41 -8.92 1.81
N ALA A 24 5.47 -10.25 1.84
CA ALA A 24 4.48 -11.12 2.49
C ALA A 24 4.66 -11.27 4.01
N GLY A 25 5.73 -10.71 4.60
CA GLY A 25 6.03 -10.91 6.01
C GLY A 25 4.99 -10.33 6.99
N ILE A 26 4.20 -9.34 6.57
CA ILE A 26 3.10 -8.80 7.39
C ILE A 26 2.05 -9.87 7.74
N GLY A 27 1.86 -10.87 6.86
CA GLY A 27 0.94 -11.98 7.07
C GLY A 27 1.35 -12.92 8.20
N LEU A 28 2.62 -12.89 8.64
CA LEU A 28 3.12 -13.72 9.74
C LEU A 28 2.69 -13.22 11.12
N VAL A 29 2.43 -11.91 11.24
CA VAL A 29 2.19 -11.25 12.54
C VAL A 29 0.80 -10.66 12.67
N ARG A 30 0.05 -10.53 11.57
CA ARG A 30 -1.30 -9.97 11.56
C ARG A 30 -2.23 -10.79 10.68
N GLY A 31 -3.35 -11.23 11.24
CA GLY A 31 -4.46 -11.79 10.46
C GLY A 31 -5.13 -10.73 9.60
N GLY A 32 -5.28 -10.99 8.30
CA GLY A 32 -6.03 -10.14 7.37
C GLY A 32 -5.30 -9.90 6.06
N VAL A 33 -4.40 -8.91 6.03
CA VAL A 33 -3.64 -8.53 4.83
C VAL A 33 -2.44 -9.45 4.67
N GLY A 34 -2.25 -9.98 3.45
CA GLY A 34 -1.19 -10.96 3.18
C GLY A 34 0.14 -10.37 2.73
N THR A 35 0.17 -9.09 2.34
CA THR A 35 1.31 -8.44 1.71
C THR A 35 1.35 -6.94 2.02
N ALA A 36 2.54 -6.37 2.10
CA ALA A 36 2.78 -4.93 2.21
C ALA A 36 3.60 -4.44 1.01
N LEU A 37 3.39 -3.18 0.62
CA LEU A 37 4.30 -2.50 -0.31
C LEU A 37 5.44 -1.88 0.50
N VAL A 38 6.69 -2.21 0.17
CA VAL A 38 7.87 -1.78 0.94
C VAL A 38 8.94 -1.25 0.00
N GLY A 39 9.36 -0.01 0.18
CA GLY A 39 10.34 0.67 -0.67
C GLY A 39 10.32 2.18 -0.50
N SER A 40 10.95 2.90 -1.43
CA SER A 40 10.85 4.36 -1.54
C SER A 40 9.45 4.81 -1.95
N TYR A 41 9.17 6.11 -1.86
CA TYR A 41 7.90 6.67 -2.32
C TYR A 41 7.63 6.38 -3.81
N GLU A 42 8.68 6.45 -4.64
CA GLU A 42 8.64 6.16 -6.07
C GLU A 42 8.36 4.68 -6.33
N GLU A 43 9.03 3.77 -5.62
CA GLU A 43 8.83 2.33 -5.76
C GLU A 43 7.41 1.92 -5.37
N VAL A 44 6.88 2.48 -4.28
CA VAL A 44 5.49 2.26 -3.87
C VAL A 44 4.51 2.82 -4.91
N ALA A 45 4.76 4.03 -5.45
CA ALA A 45 3.95 4.60 -6.51
C ALA A 45 3.98 3.75 -7.79
N ASP A 46 5.14 3.20 -8.17
CA ASP A 46 5.29 2.31 -9.31
C ASP A 46 4.42 1.06 -9.18
N ARG A 47 4.35 0.47 -7.97
CA ARG A 47 3.50 -0.71 -7.73
C ARG A 47 2.02 -0.40 -7.77
N ILE A 48 1.60 0.75 -7.21
CA ILE A 48 0.20 1.20 -7.31
C ILE A 48 -0.19 1.39 -8.78
N VAL A 49 0.67 2.03 -9.57
CA VAL A 49 0.44 2.23 -11.00
C VAL A 49 0.39 0.92 -11.77
N GLU A 50 1.25 -0.05 -11.45
CA GLU A 50 1.20 -1.38 -12.04
C GLU A 50 -0.13 -2.08 -11.74
N TYR A 51 -0.56 -2.11 -10.48
CA TYR A 51 -1.86 -2.67 -10.11
C TYR A 51 -3.01 -1.97 -10.83
N HIS A 52 -2.95 -0.64 -10.95
CA HIS A 52 -3.95 0.13 -11.69
C HIS A 52 -3.99 -0.24 -13.18
N LYS A 53 -2.84 -0.41 -13.84
CA LYS A 53 -2.77 -0.87 -15.23
C LYS A 53 -3.31 -2.29 -15.43
N LEU A 54 -3.37 -3.09 -14.37
CA LEU A 54 -4.01 -4.41 -14.34
C LEU A 54 -5.54 -4.33 -14.07
N GLY A 55 -6.10 -3.13 -13.94
CA GLY A 55 -7.53 -2.89 -13.74
C GLY A 55 -7.97 -2.79 -12.27
N ILE A 56 -7.05 -2.52 -11.33
CA ILE A 56 -7.39 -2.28 -9.93
C ILE A 56 -7.58 -0.77 -9.71
N ASP A 57 -8.81 -0.36 -9.42
CA ASP A 57 -9.14 1.06 -9.29
C ASP A 57 -9.22 1.56 -7.83
N ALA A 58 -9.30 0.64 -6.87
CA ALA A 58 -9.46 0.97 -5.46
C ALA A 58 -8.47 0.19 -4.58
N PHE A 59 -7.80 0.92 -3.70
CA PHE A 59 -6.81 0.39 -2.76
C PHE A 59 -7.26 0.66 -1.33
N ILE A 60 -7.44 -0.40 -0.54
CA ILE A 60 -7.64 -0.29 0.90
C ILE A 60 -6.28 -0.52 1.57
N MET A 61 -5.71 0.55 2.12
CA MET A 61 -4.36 0.53 2.69
C MET A 61 -4.39 0.71 4.21
N SER A 62 -3.40 0.13 4.88
CA SER A 62 -3.14 0.34 6.30
C SER A 62 -1.63 0.28 6.54
N GLY A 63 -1.11 1.18 7.36
CA GLY A 63 0.27 1.16 7.83
C GLY A 63 0.35 1.14 9.36
N TYR A 64 1.55 0.91 9.89
CA TYR A 64 1.83 0.90 11.32
C TYR A 64 2.98 1.84 11.69
N PRO A 65 2.78 2.81 12.61
CA PRO A 65 1.49 3.20 13.20
C PRO A 65 0.57 3.91 12.18
N HIS A 66 -0.75 3.76 12.34
CA HIS A 66 -1.70 4.15 11.29
C HIS A 66 -1.72 5.64 10.93
N LEU A 67 -1.52 6.54 11.90
CA LEU A 67 -1.62 7.97 11.68
C LEU A 67 -0.38 8.46 10.90
N GLU A 68 0.79 8.13 11.40
CA GLU A 68 2.09 8.49 10.83
C GLU A 68 2.22 7.93 9.42
N GLU A 69 1.80 6.69 9.18
CA GLU A 69 1.82 6.09 7.85
C GLU A 69 0.82 6.73 6.89
N ALA A 70 -0.32 7.22 7.38
CA ALA A 70 -1.25 7.99 6.54
C ALA A 70 -0.61 9.31 6.08
N TYR A 71 0.15 9.98 6.95
CA TYR A 71 0.93 11.17 6.59
C TYR A 71 2.08 10.83 5.64
N TRP A 72 2.89 9.81 5.95
CA TRP A 72 4.00 9.34 5.11
C TRP A 72 3.52 9.03 3.68
N PHE A 73 2.41 8.31 3.55
CA PHE A 73 1.83 7.98 2.25
C PHE A 73 1.25 9.21 1.55
N GLY A 74 0.49 10.04 2.28
CA GLY A 74 -0.16 11.22 1.75
C GLY A 74 0.80 12.31 1.28
N GLU A 75 1.93 12.47 1.98
CA GLU A 75 2.95 13.48 1.70
C GLU A 75 4.05 12.98 0.76
N GLY A 76 4.31 11.67 0.73
CA GLY A 76 5.35 11.08 -0.12
C GLY A 76 4.82 10.50 -1.44
N VAL A 77 3.87 9.57 -1.36
CA VAL A 77 3.42 8.77 -2.53
C VAL A 77 2.38 9.50 -3.36
N MET A 78 1.38 10.12 -2.73
CA MET A 78 0.28 10.77 -3.46
C MET A 78 0.73 11.92 -4.39
N PRO A 79 1.73 12.75 -4.04
CA PRO A 79 2.26 13.76 -4.96
C PRO A 79 2.84 13.16 -6.25
N ILE A 80 3.58 12.04 -6.13
CA ILE A 80 4.17 11.33 -7.28
C ILE A 80 3.05 10.81 -8.20
N LEU A 81 2.01 10.20 -7.63
CA LEU A 81 0.86 9.72 -8.40
C LEU A 81 0.12 10.85 -9.14
N ARG A 82 0.01 12.03 -8.51
CA ARG A 82 -0.59 13.22 -9.11
C ARG A 82 0.24 13.78 -10.24
N GLU A 83 1.56 13.91 -10.05
CA GLU A 83 2.49 14.37 -11.09
C GLU A 83 2.41 13.47 -12.33
N ARG A 84 2.24 12.16 -12.12
CA ARG A 84 2.09 11.16 -13.19
C ARG A 84 0.67 11.07 -13.77
N GLY A 85 -0.28 11.87 -13.29
CA GLY A 85 -1.64 11.94 -13.81
C GLY A 85 -2.60 10.84 -13.35
N TYR A 86 -2.24 10.08 -12.29
CA TYR A 86 -3.11 9.03 -11.73
C TYR A 86 -4.03 9.53 -10.60
N LEU A 87 -3.77 10.72 -10.06
CA LEU A 87 -4.63 11.38 -9.08
C LEU A 87 -4.94 12.80 -9.52
N PRO A 88 -6.14 13.33 -9.20
CA PRO A 88 -6.45 14.73 -9.47
C PRO A 88 -5.54 15.67 -8.66
N ALA A 89 -5.45 16.91 -9.14
CA ALA A 89 -4.86 17.99 -8.36
C ALA A 89 -5.56 18.13 -7.00
N LEU A 90 -4.82 18.51 -5.96
CA LEU A 90 -5.46 18.89 -4.69
C LEU A 90 -6.21 20.19 -4.93
N GLU A 91 -7.52 20.10 -5.09
CA GLU A 91 -8.38 21.28 -5.01
C GLU A 91 -8.48 21.68 -3.54
N GLY A 92 -7.93 22.85 -3.21
CA GLY A 92 -7.86 23.36 -1.85
C GLY A 92 -9.23 23.67 -1.28
N GLY A 93 -9.77 22.74 -0.49
CA GLY A 93 -10.93 22.93 0.36
C GLY A 93 -10.79 22.09 1.63
N PRO A 94 -11.41 22.49 2.76
CA PRO A 94 -11.41 21.66 3.96
C PRO A 94 -12.10 20.33 3.63
N THR A 95 -11.32 19.26 3.51
CA THR A 95 -11.87 17.91 3.43
C THR A 95 -12.58 17.66 4.74
N LYS A 96 -13.89 17.35 4.69
CA LYS A 96 -14.63 16.96 5.88
C LYS A 96 -13.99 15.69 6.44
N VAL A 97 -13.19 15.85 7.49
CA VAL A 97 -12.78 14.71 8.31
C VAL A 97 -14.06 14.20 8.95
N PHE A 98 -14.56 13.06 8.47
CA PHE A 98 -15.66 12.37 9.13
C PHE A 98 -15.11 11.86 10.47
N SER A 99 -15.39 12.61 11.53
CA SER A 99 -15.20 12.11 12.89
C SER A 99 -16.26 11.05 13.13
N PHE A 100 -15.85 9.79 13.17
CA PHE A 100 -16.63 8.74 13.82
C PHE A 100 -16.50 9.00 15.32
N ARG A 101 -17.47 9.72 15.88
CA ARG A 101 -17.77 9.67 17.31
C ARG A 101 -18.83 8.61 17.55
#